data_AF-A0A097EE36-F1
#
_entry.id   AF-A0A097EE36-F1
#
_cell.length_a   1.000
_cell.length_b   1.000
_cell.length_c   1.000
_cell.angle_alpha   90.00
_cell.angle_beta   90.00
_cell.angle_gamma   90.00
#
_symmetry.space_group_name_H-M   'P 1'
#
loop_
_entity.id
_entity.type
_entity.pdbx_description
1 polymer ?
#
loop_
_entity_poly.entity_id
_entity_poly.type
_entity_poly.pdbx_seq_one_letter_code
_entity_poly.pdbx_strand_id
1 'polypeptide(L)' 'MDSPCPVTAQLVASIHQPWRASVRECLDRWLRLDSTARESAYLVLEGPEPNLRRTLNAAEIAKLA' A
#
# COMPACT_ATOMS: atom_id res chain seq x y z
N MET A 1 -8.38 -8.71 25.20
CA MET A 1 -7.18 -8.53 24.35
C MET A 1 -7.70 -8.24 22.96
N ASP A 2 -7.93 -6.97 22.65
CA ASP A 2 -8.29 -6.54 21.31
C ASP A 2 -6.96 -6.39 20.55
N SER A 3 -6.50 -7.49 19.95
CA SER A 3 -5.38 -7.42 19.03
C SER A 3 -5.91 -6.71 17.79
N PRO A 4 -5.45 -5.50 17.42
CA PRO A 4 -5.86 -4.92 16.16
C PRO A 4 -5.32 -5.86 15.09
N CYS A 5 -6.21 -6.60 14.42
CA CYS A 5 -5.79 -7.53 13.38
C CYS A 5 -4.89 -6.75 12.41
N PRO A 6 -3.73 -7.32 12.04
CA PRO A 6 -2.72 -6.57 11.31
C PRO A 6 -3.31 -6.13 9.97
N VAL A 7 -3.44 -4.81 9.79
CA VAL A 7 -3.75 -4.25 8.47
C VAL A 7 -2.58 -4.61 7.57
N THR A 8 -2.82 -5.52 6.64
CA THR A 8 -1.80 -5.93 5.68
C THR A 8 -1.77 -4.91 4.56
N ALA A 9 -0.60 -4.35 4.25
CA ALA A 9 -0.43 -3.41 3.16
C ALA A 9 0.35 -4.05 2.02
N GLN A 10 -0.06 -3.77 0.80
CA GLN A 10 0.59 -4.28 -0.40
C GLN A 10 0.80 -3.15 -1.39
N LEU A 11 2.06 -2.76 -1.58
CA LEU A 11 2.45 -1.82 -2.62
C LEU A 11 2.62 -2.56 -3.94
N VAL A 12 1.95 -2.08 -4.99
CA VAL A 12 2.11 -2.61 -6.33
C VAL A 12 2.58 -1.49 -7.25
N ALA A 13 3.89 -1.47 -7.47
CA ALA A 13 4.56 -0.53 -8.39
C ALA A 13 4.83 -1.16 -9.77
N SER A 14 4.61 -2.46 -9.91
CA SER A 14 4.73 -3.21 -11.16
C SER A 14 3.82 -4.42 -11.11
N ILE A 15 3.13 -4.71 -12.23
CA ILE A 15 2.12 -5.78 -12.34
C ILE A 15 2.68 -7.15 -11.90
N HIS A 16 3.99 -7.35 -12.08
CA HIS A 16 4.63 -8.64 -11.85
C HIS A 16 5.03 -8.93 -10.40
N GLN A 17 5.13 -7.92 -9.51
CA GLN A 17 5.60 -8.11 -8.15
C GLN A 17 4.92 -7.17 -7.15
N PRO A 18 3.75 -7.54 -6.62
CA PRO A 18 3.20 -6.90 -5.44
C PRO A 18 4.11 -7.14 -4.23
N TRP A 19 4.45 -6.08 -3.50
CA TRP A 19 5.26 -6.16 -2.29
C TRP A 19 4.38 -5.96 -1.06
N ARG A 20 4.29 -7.00 -0.22
CA ARG A 20 3.53 -6.97 1.04
C ARG A 20 4.45 -6.56 2.19
N ALA A 21 4.06 -5.53 2.91
CA ALA A 21 4.79 -5.00 4.06
C ALA A 21 3.84 -4.20 4.98
N SER A 22 4.39 -3.55 5.99
CA SER A 22 3.62 -2.58 6.78
C SER A 22 3.26 -1.35 5.92
N VAL A 23 2.18 -0.62 6.27
CA VAL A 23 1.81 0.64 5.58
C VAL A 23 3.01 1.58 5.48
N ARG A 24 3.74 1.75 6.59
CA ARG A 24 4.93 2.59 6.67
C ARG A 24 6.02 2.18 5.68
N GLU A 25 6.28 0.88 5.56
CA GLU A 25 7.30 0.36 4.64
C GLU A 25 6.87 0.55 3.19
N CYS A 26 5.59 0.31 2.89
CA CYS A 26 5.02 0.58 1.57
C CYS A 26 5.16 2.06 1.17
N LEU A 27 4.91 3.00 2.10
CA LEU A 27 5.08 4.43 1.86
C LEU A 27 6.55 4.80 1.63
N ASP A 28 7.47 4.31 2.49
CA ASP A 28 8.91 4.53 2.32
C ASP A 28 9.41 4.00 0.96
N ARG A 29 8.98 2.81 0.55
CA ARG A 29 9.35 2.26 -0.75
C ARG A 29 8.76 3.07 -1.90
N TRP A 30 7.50 3.50 -1.80
CA TRP A 30 6.87 4.35 -2.81
C TRP A 30 7.62 5.68 -2.98
N LEU A 31 8.08 6.29 -1.88
CA LEU A 31 8.92 7.50 -1.90
C LEU A 31 10.31 7.28 -2.51
N ARG A 32 10.76 6.05 -2.71
CA ARG A 32 12.02 5.71 -3.38
C ARG A 32 11.85 5.34 -4.86
N LEU A 33 10.62 5.18 -5.33
CA LEU A 33 10.34 4.93 -6.75
C LEU A 33 10.60 6.19 -7.58
N ASP A 34 10.90 6.01 -8.87
CA ASP A 34 10.91 7.09 -9.86
C ASP A 34 9.49 7.65 -10.10
N SER A 35 9.40 8.88 -10.60
CA SER A 35 8.14 9.60 -10.79
C SER A 35 7.10 8.78 -11.58
N THR A 36 7.49 8.17 -12.69
CA THR A 36 6.61 7.34 -13.52
C THR A 36 6.10 6.09 -12.77
N ALA A 37 6.96 5.47 -11.96
CA ALA A 37 6.58 4.30 -11.15
C ALA A 37 5.67 4.71 -9.99
N ARG A 38 5.81 5.93 -9.44
CA ARG A 38 4.88 6.45 -8.42
C ARG A 38 3.49 6.68 -8.98
N GLU A 39 3.38 7.27 -10.17
CA GLU A 39 2.10 7.59 -10.80
C GLU A 39 1.27 6.34 -11.16
N SER A 40 1.96 5.25 -11.50
CA SER A 40 1.34 3.97 -11.84
C SER A 40 1.20 3.02 -10.64
N ALA A 41 1.73 3.38 -9.47
CA ALA A 41 1.66 2.55 -8.27
C ALA A 41 0.29 2.65 -7.57
N TYR A 42 -0.10 1.54 -6.94
CA TYR A 42 -1.25 1.47 -6.06
C TYR A 42 -0.91 0.74 -4.75
N LEU A 43 -1.57 1.14 -3.67
CA LEU A 43 -1.41 0.58 -2.34
C LEU A 43 -2.72 -0.10 -1.95
N VAL A 44 -2.66 -1.40 -1.71
CA VAL A 44 -3.81 -2.16 -1.22
C VAL A 44 -3.68 -2.31 0.29
N LEU A 45 -4.72 -1.91 1.01
CA LEU A 45 -4.86 -2.09 2.44
C LEU A 45 -5.92 -3.17 2.68
N GLU A 46 -5.55 -4.23 3.38
CA GLU A 46 -6.43 -5.33 3.77
C GLU A 46 -6.65 -5.26 5.28
N GLY A 47 -7.89 -4.99 5.68
CA GLY A 47 -8.27 -4.87 7.08
C GLY A 47 -8.51 -6.22 7.77
N PRO A 48 -8.90 -6.18 9.07
CA PRO A 48 -9.26 -7.36 9.86
C PRO A 48 -10.37 -8.22 9.24
N GLU A 49 -11.26 -7.57 8.51
CA GLU A 49 -12.46 -8.18 7.96
C GLU A 49 -12.19 -8.67 6.54
N PRO A 50 -12.67 -9.88 6.17
CA PRO A 50 -12.40 -10.51 4.87
C PRO A 50 -12.93 -9.74 3.65
N ASN A 51 -13.62 -8.61 3.84
CA ASN A 51 -14.14 -7.74 2.79
C ASN A 51 -13.64 -6.29 2.87
N LEU A 52 -12.82 -5.95 3.87
CA LEU A 52 -12.34 -4.59 4.04
C LEU A 52 -11.02 -4.39 3.28
N ARG A 53 -11.12 -4.41 1.96
CA ARG A 53 -10.00 -4.11 1.05
C ARG A 53 -10.15 -2.71 0.48
N ARG A 54 -9.20 -1.83 0.75
CA ARG A 54 -9.14 -0.48 0.17
C ARG A 54 -7.92 -0.37 -0.73
N THR A 55 -8.14 0.00 -1.99
CA THR A 55 -7.05 0.30 -2.94
C THR A 55 -6.90 1.80 -3.05
N LEU A 56 -5.68 2.29 -2.82
CA LEU A 56 -5.29 3.69 -2.91
C LEU A 56 -4.44 3.85 -4.18
N ASN A 57 -4.77 4.85 -4.98
CA ASN A 57 -3.98 5.23 -6.15
C ASN A 57 -2.82 6.16 -5.74
N ALA A 58 -1.94 6.50 -6.67
CA ALA A 58 -0.80 7.40 -6.44
C ALA A 58 -1.17 8.72 -5.72
N ALA A 59 -2.30 9.34 -6.07
CA ALA A 59 -2.73 10.59 -5.45
C ALA A 59 -3.16 10.40 -3.98
N GLU A 60 -3.84 9.29 -3.67
CA GLU A 60 -4.22 8.95 -2.30
C GLU A 60 -3.00 8.51 -1.48
N ILE A 61 -2.05 7.80 -2.08
CA ILE A 61 -0.77 7.45 -1.43
C ILE A 61 0.00 8.73 -1.08
N ALA A 62 0.06 9.70 -2.00
CA ALA A 62 0.74 10.98 -1.79
C ALA A 62 0.15 11.79 -0.62
N LYS A 63 -1.14 11.61 -0.29
CA LYS A 63 -1.77 12.25 0.89
C LYS A 63 -1.38 11.59 2.21
N LEU A 64 -0.85 10.37 2.18
CA LEU A 64 -0.46 9.59 3.35
C LEU A 64 1.06 9.58 3.61
N ALA A 65 1.86 9.92 2.59
CA ALA A 65 3.32 9.85 2.59
C ALA A 65 4.00 11.04 3.26
#